data_AF-L1I745-F1
#
_entry.id   AF-L1I745-F1
#
_cell.length_a   1.000
_cell.length_b   1.000
_cell.length_c   1.000
_cell.angle_alpha   90.00
_cell.angle_beta   90.00
_cell.angle_gamma   90.00
#
_symmetry.space_group_name_H-M   'P 1'
#
loop_
_entity.id
_entity.type
_entity.pdbx_description
1 polymer ?
#
loop_
_entity_poly.entity_id
_entity_poly.type
_entity_poly.pdbx_seq_one_letter_code
_entity_poly.pdbx_strand_id
1 'polypeptide(L)'
;MEFPSMKVLYEKRKSVRIDLPYISGFLAFRESPPLVQMIEEIRADKPALLPQIVLIDGNGILHPRGCGVASHIGVVTDIPTIGVAKNLICFDGLNRDAVRSIACFFFS
;
A
#
# COMPACT_ATOMS: atom_id res chain seq x y z
N MET A 1 11.27 -0.61 -9.55
CA MET A 1 12.04 -1.86 -9.77
C MET A 1 11.69 -2.34 -11.18
N GLU A 2 12.66 -2.86 -11.92
CA GLU A 2 12.41 -3.49 -13.22
C GLU A 2 11.79 -4.88 -13.00
N PHE A 3 10.75 -5.20 -13.75
CA PHE A 3 10.13 -6.53 -13.76
C PHE A 3 10.33 -7.16 -15.15
N PRO A 4 10.74 -8.44 -15.26
CA PRO A 4 10.83 -9.45 -14.19
C PRO A 4 12.20 -9.56 -13.51
N SER A 5 13.21 -8.78 -13.92
CA SER A 5 14.59 -8.91 -13.43
C SER A 5 14.75 -8.61 -11.93
N MET A 6 13.77 -7.94 -11.32
CA MET A 6 13.77 -7.46 -9.94
C MET A 6 14.92 -6.50 -9.62
N LYS A 7 15.56 -5.92 -10.65
CA LYS A 7 16.63 -4.95 -10.46
C LYS A 7 16.07 -3.61 -9.97
N VAL A 8 16.66 -3.07 -8.91
CA VAL A 8 16.30 -1.73 -8.43
C VAL A 8 16.80 -0.69 -9.43
N LEU A 9 15.87 0.00 -10.10
CA LEU A 9 16.17 1.11 -11.02
C LEU A 9 16.23 2.47 -10.31
N TYR A 10 15.54 2.59 -9.17
CA TYR A 10 15.38 3.84 -8.45
C TYR A 10 15.06 3.57 -6.99
N GLU A 11 15.66 4.35 -6.10
CA GLU A 11 15.37 4.37 -4.67
C GLU A 11 15.32 5.83 -4.20
N LYS A 12 14.34 6.15 -3.36
CA LYS A 12 14.23 7.45 -2.67
C LYS A 12 13.71 7.22 -1.26
N ARG A 13 14.24 8.00 -0.31
CA ARG A 13 13.86 7.96 1.10
C ARG A 13 13.66 9.40 1.59
N LYS A 14 12.64 9.61 2.43
CA LYS A 14 12.33 10.91 3.01
C LYS A 14 11.96 10.72 4.47
N SER A 15 12.63 11.43 5.36
CA SER A 15 12.25 11.49 6.77
C SER A 15 11.13 12.50 6.92
N VAL A 16 10.00 12.07 7.49
CA VAL A 16 8.82 12.91 7.71
C VAL A 16 8.43 12.89 9.17
N ARG A 17 8.03 14.06 9.68
CA ARG A 17 7.45 14.21 11.01
C ARG A 17 5.94 14.08 10.89
N ILE A 18 5.34 13.21 11.72
CA ILE A 18 3.89 12.98 11.72
C ILE A 18 3.30 13.73 12.92
N ASP A 19 2.68 14.87 12.66
CA ASP A 19 2.15 15.75 13.73
C ASP A 19 0.69 15.46 14.11
N LEU A 20 -0.03 14.61 13.35
CA LEU A 20 -1.40 14.19 13.66
C LEU A 20 -1.43 13.27 14.89
N PRO A 21 -2.43 13.31 15.80
CA PRO A 21 -2.56 12.39 16.95
C PRO A 21 -2.96 10.95 16.53
N TYR A 22 -2.67 9.95 17.37
CA TYR A 22 -2.84 8.53 17.02
C TYR A 22 -4.28 8.12 17.27
N ILE A 23 -5.01 7.83 16.20
CA ILE A 23 -6.37 7.28 16.27
C ILE A 23 -6.33 5.91 15.60
N SER A 24 -6.61 4.86 16.36
CA SER A 24 -6.64 3.48 15.85
C SER A 24 -7.62 3.38 14.67
N GLY A 25 -7.16 2.84 13.53
CA GLY A 25 -7.94 2.77 12.28
C GLY A 25 -7.78 3.96 11.33
N PHE A 26 -6.97 4.97 11.69
CA PHE A 26 -6.59 6.09 10.82
C PHE A 26 -5.10 6.12 10.47
N LEU A 27 -4.38 5.01 10.66
CA LEU A 27 -2.96 4.91 10.33
C LEU A 27 -2.69 5.25 8.84
N ALA A 28 -3.61 4.83 7.95
CA ALA A 28 -3.59 5.16 6.54
C ALA A 28 -3.52 6.68 6.26
N PHE A 29 -4.19 7.51 7.07
CA PHE A 29 -4.21 8.96 6.90
C PHE A 29 -2.89 9.64 7.32
N ARG A 30 -2.10 8.99 8.17
CA ARG A 30 -0.78 9.50 8.59
C ARG A 30 0.31 9.17 7.57
N GLU A 31 0.26 7.96 7.01
CA GLU A 31 1.34 7.45 6.14
C GLU A 31 1.09 7.74 4.65
N SER A 32 -0.18 7.91 4.25
CA SER A 32 -0.51 8.17 2.85
C SER A 32 0.02 9.51 2.31
N PRO A 33 -0.08 10.66 3.01
CA PRO A 33 0.33 11.93 2.41
C PRO A 33 1.83 11.99 2.03
N PRO A 34 2.78 11.55 2.88
CA PRO A 34 4.18 11.45 2.49
C PRO A 34 4.44 10.53 1.29
N LEU A 35 3.73 9.40 1.23
CA LEU A 35 3.88 8.43 0.13
C LEU A 35 3.35 8.99 -1.19
N VAL A 36 2.17 9.62 -1.17
CA VAL A 36 1.58 10.32 -2.33
C VAL A 36 2.53 11.40 -2.82
N GLN A 37 3.08 12.22 -1.92
CA GLN A 37 4.03 13.25 -2.30
C GLN A 37 5.26 12.67 -3.00
N MET A 38 5.83 11.55 -2.49
CA MET A 38 6.97 10.92 -3.13
C MET A 38 6.65 10.37 -4.53
N ILE A 39 5.44 9.84 -4.74
CA ILE A 39 4.98 9.38 -6.05
C ILE A 39 4.86 10.54 -7.03
N GLU A 40 4.26 11.65 -6.61
CA GLU A 40 4.13 12.85 -7.45
C GLU A 40 5.48 13.52 -7.75
N GLU A 41 6.41 13.50 -6.80
CA GLU A 41 7.79 13.93 -7.04
C GLU A 41 8.48 13.04 -8.10
N ILE A 42 8.27 11.71 -8.09
CA ILE A 42 8.79 10.82 -9.15
C ILE A 42 8.12 11.12 -10.49
N ARG A 43 6.81 11.35 -10.50
CA ARG A 43 6.05 11.70 -11.71
C ARG A 43 6.60 12.95 -12.38
N ALA A 44 6.93 13.97 -11.57
CA ALA A 44 7.51 15.22 -12.05
C ALA A 44 8.98 15.09 -12.46
N ASP A 45 9.81 14.48 -11.62
CA ASP A 45 11.27 14.48 -11.80
C ASP A 45 11.74 13.40 -12.80
N LYS A 46 11.07 12.25 -12.83
CA LYS A 46 11.50 11.03 -13.55
C LYS A 46 10.29 10.24 -14.08
N PRO A 47 9.48 10.80 -15.00
CA PRO A 47 8.27 10.15 -15.50
C PRO A 47 8.52 8.76 -16.14
N ALA A 48 9.69 8.57 -16.76
CA ALA A 48 10.09 7.26 -17.33
C ALA A 48 10.27 6.15 -16.28
N LEU A 49 10.36 6.50 -15.00
CA LEU A 49 10.50 5.56 -13.88
C LEU A 49 9.24 5.50 -13.01
N LEU A 50 8.13 6.12 -13.44
CA LEU A 50 6.86 6.03 -12.72
C LEU A 50 6.41 4.56 -12.67
N PRO A 51 6.10 4.02 -11.48
CA PRO A 51 5.71 2.63 -11.35
C PRO A 51 4.34 2.39 -11.99
N GLN A 52 4.22 1.31 -12.76
CA GLN A 52 2.93 0.83 -13.29
C GLN A 52 2.05 0.20 -12.21
N ILE A 53 2.67 -0.31 -11.14
CA ILE A 53 2.02 -0.89 -9.98
C ILE A 53 2.84 -0.60 -8.72
N VAL A 54 2.17 -0.33 -7.61
CA VAL A 54 2.83 -0.06 -6.32
C VAL A 54 2.43 -1.12 -5.29
N LEU A 55 3.43 -1.74 -4.69
CA LEU A 55 3.26 -2.63 -3.54
C LEU A 55 3.41 -1.82 -2.26
N ILE A 56 2.40 -1.87 -1.39
CA ILE A 56 2.33 -1.06 -0.18
C ILE A 56 2.29 -1.99 1.04
N ASP A 57 3.17 -1.80 2.02
CA ASP A 57 3.13 -2.55 3.29
C ASP A 57 1.94 -2.06 4.12
N GLY A 58 0.79 -2.71 3.94
CA GLY A 58 -0.45 -2.30 4.55
C GLY A 58 -1.66 -2.90 3.84
N ASN A 59 -2.84 -2.65 4.40
CA ASN A 59 -4.08 -3.21 3.86
C ASN A 59 -4.65 -2.34 2.72
N GLY A 60 -5.32 -3.00 1.78
CA GLY A 60 -6.18 -2.37 0.77
C GLY A 60 -7.65 -2.46 1.17
N ILE A 61 -8.45 -3.20 0.39
CA ILE A 61 -9.88 -3.42 0.65
C ILE A 61 -10.13 -4.12 2.00
N LEU A 62 -9.17 -4.92 2.46
CA LEU A 62 -9.19 -5.61 3.74
C LEU A 62 -9.00 -4.63 4.92
N HIS A 63 -9.96 -3.73 5.11
CA HIS A 63 -10.01 -2.73 6.16
C HIS A 63 -11.46 -2.60 6.65
N PRO A 64 -11.70 -2.26 7.93
CA PRO A 64 -13.06 -2.12 8.48
C PRO A 64 -14.04 -1.25 7.70
N ARG A 65 -13.50 -0.36 6.85
CA ARG A 65 -14.27 0.58 6.01
C ARG A 65 -14.09 0.32 4.51
N GLY A 66 -13.51 -0.81 4.10
CA GLY A 66 -13.19 -1.11 2.70
C GLY A 66 -12.07 -0.25 2.08
N CYS A 67 -11.49 0.68 2.85
CA CYS A 67 -10.50 1.64 2.38
C CYS A 67 -9.30 1.67 3.33
N GLY A 68 -8.33 0.79 3.07
CA GLY A 68 -7.02 0.79 3.72
C GLY A 68 -6.01 1.72 3.01
N VAL A 69 -4.78 1.76 3.51
CA VAL A 69 -3.72 2.64 3.00
C VAL A 69 -3.40 2.41 1.52
N ALA A 70 -3.41 1.15 1.07
CA ALA A 70 -3.11 0.83 -0.32
C ALA A 70 -4.21 1.36 -1.25
N SER A 71 -5.47 1.09 -0.92
CA SER A 71 -6.63 1.58 -1.66
C SER A 71 -6.70 3.10 -1.69
N HIS A 72 -6.44 3.76 -0.55
CA HIS A 72 -6.42 5.22 -0.49
C HIS A 72 -5.35 5.82 -1.40
N ILE A 73 -4.10 5.32 -1.34
CA ILE A 73 -3.01 5.79 -2.21
C ILE A 73 -3.38 5.57 -3.67
N GLY A 74 -3.87 4.38 -4.04
CA GLY A 74 -4.21 4.07 -5.42
C GLY A 74 -5.26 5.00 -6.01
N VAL A 75 -6.31 5.32 -5.23
CA VAL A 75 -7.35 6.27 -5.64
C VAL A 75 -6.80 7.69 -5.78
N VAL A 76 -5.93 8.13 -4.87
CA VAL A 76 -5.38 9.49 -4.91
C VAL A 76 -4.34 9.68 -6.02
N THR A 77 -3.51 8.68 -6.29
CA THR A 77 -2.43 8.78 -7.29
C THR A 77 -2.84 8.32 -8.69
N ASP A 78 -4.02 7.70 -8.82
CA ASP A 78 -4.48 7.05 -10.05
C ASP A 78 -3.46 6.01 -10.57
N ILE A 79 -2.93 5.19 -9.66
CA ILE A 79 -1.96 4.13 -9.96
C ILE A 79 -2.47 2.83 -9.33
N PRO A 80 -2.43 1.68 -10.04
CA PRO A 80 -2.76 0.39 -9.46
C PRO A 80 -1.91 0.09 -8.20
N THR A 81 -2.57 -0.31 -7.12
CA THR A 81 -1.91 -0.63 -5.84
C THR A 81 -2.27 -2.01 -5.33
N ILE A 82 -1.31 -2.67 -4.70
CA ILE A 82 -1.51 -3.93 -3.96
C ILE A 82 -1.06 -3.71 -2.52
N GLY A 83 -1.97 -3.95 -1.58
CA GLY A 83 -1.67 -3.98 -0.16
C GLY A 83 -1.09 -5.32 0.26
N VAL A 84 0.12 -5.33 0.78
CA VAL A 84 0.82 -6.51 1.29
C VAL A 84 0.94 -6.39 2.80
N ALA A 85 -0.07 -6.87 3.53
CA ALA A 85 -0.09 -6.80 4.98
C ALA A 85 0.53 -8.05 5.61
N LYS A 86 1.46 -7.87 6.56
CA LYS A 86 2.09 -8.96 7.32
C LYS A 86 1.18 -9.53 8.42
N ASN A 87 0.25 -8.72 8.91
CA ASN A 87 -0.69 -9.09 9.97
C ASN A 87 -2.11 -9.05 9.44
N LEU A 88 -2.86 -10.12 9.69
CA LEU A 88 -4.27 -10.18 9.33
C LEU A 88 -5.09 -9.31 10.28
N ILE A 89 -5.84 -8.36 9.73
CA ILE A 89 -6.90 -7.68 10.48
C ILE A 89 -8.09 -8.64 10.53
N CYS A 90 -8.44 -9.12 11.72
CA CYS A 90 -9.68 -9.88 11.94
C CYS A 90 -10.86 -8.91 11.84
N PHE A 91 -11.52 -8.88 10.67
CA PHE A 91 -12.71 -8.08 10.43
C PHE A 91 -13.70 -8.89 9.57
N ASP A 92 -14.99 -8.72 9.81
CA ASP A 92 -16.09 -9.38 9.07
C ASP A 92 -16.05 -10.93 9.07
N GLY A 93 -15.72 -11.55 10.21
CA GLY A 93 -15.65 -13.01 10.33
C GLY A 93 -14.42 -13.65 9.68
N LEU A 94 -13.54 -12.86 9.05
CA LEU A 94 -12.23 -13.34 8.58
C LEU A 94 -11.33 -13.62 9.79
N ASN A 95 -11.26 -14.89 10.18
CA ASN A 95 -10.26 -15.40 11.09
C ASN A 95 -9.03 -15.93 10.31
N ARG A 96 -7.94 -16.19 11.03
CA ARG A 96 -6.67 -16.63 10.44
C ARG A 96 -6.82 -17.95 9.66
N ASP A 97 -7.83 -18.76 10.03
CA ASP A 97 -8.13 -20.05 9.40
C ASP A 97 -8.90 -19.89 8.08
N ALA A 98 -9.89 -18.99 8.03
CA ALA A 98 -10.65 -18.66 6.82
C ALA A 98 -9.77 -18.00 5.74
N VAL A 99 -8.80 -17.19 6.15
CA VAL A 99 -7.85 -16.58 5.19
C VAL A 99 -6.85 -17.60 4.67
N ARG A 100 -6.42 -18.58 5.48
CA ARG A 100 -5.59 -19.69 5.01
C ARG A 100 -6.32 -20.56 3.98
N SER A 101 -7.61 -20.83 4.16
CA SER A 101 -8.39 -21.61 3.19
C SER A 101 -8.58 -20.87 1.86
N ILE A 102 -8.72 -19.54 1.88
CA ILE A 102 -8.83 -18.73 0.65
C ILE A 102 -7.47 -18.56 -0.03
N ALA A 103 -6.39 -18.35 0.74
CA ALA A 103 -5.04 -18.26 0.19
C ALA A 103 -4.58 -19.56 -0.49
N CYS A 104 -4.98 -20.73 0.03
CA CYS A 104 -4.77 -22.01 -0.65
C CYS A 104 -5.47 -22.11 -2.00
N PHE A 105 -6.62 -21.46 -2.19
CA PHE A 105 -7.40 -21.52 -3.44
C PHE A 105 -6.80 -20.67 -4.58
N PHE A 106 -5.96 -19.68 -4.26
CA PHE A 106 -5.28 -18.85 -5.25
C PHE A 106 -3.89 -19.38 -5.66
N PHE A 107 -3.40 -20.43 -5.00
CA PHE A 107 -2.12 -21.09 -5.29
C PHE A 107 -2.26 -22.57 -5.69
N SER A 108 -3.46 -23.02 -6.05
CA SER A 108 -3.73 -24.34 -6.63
C SER A 108 -4.11 -24.25 -8.10
#